data_AF-A0A4V3DFU3-F1
#
_entry.id   AF-A0A4V3DFU3-F1
#
_cell.length_a   1.000
_cell.length_b   1.000
_cell.length_c   1.000
_cell.angle_alpha   90.00
_cell.angle_beta   90.00
_cell.angle_gamma   90.00
#
_symmetry.space_group_name_H-M   'P 1'
#
loop_
_entity.id
_entity.type
_entity.pdbx_description
1 polymer ?
#
loop_
_entity_poly.entity_id
_entity_poly.type
_entity_poly.pdbx_seq_one_letter_code
_entity_poly.pdbx_strand_id
1 'polypeptide(L)'
;MKKTLFVTSLAVLVSACSNSDWRTASREPAGIAPDPQQEQEAIIEFYGADAFSWRGWFAIHTWIATKETGASQYKVHEVTGWRVERGQPALYSYNTATPDRYWFGAKPEKILSIKGERAAELIPKIDQAVQSYPWKNEYSVFPGPNSNTFPAWIGKQVPELGLDMPFSAIGSGYAD
;
A
#
# COMPACT_ATOMS: atom_id res chain seq x y z
N MET A 1 27.57 45.91 30.24
CA MET A 1 26.33 45.39 29.62
C MET A 1 26.69 44.22 28.71
N LYS A 2 26.45 42.97 29.14
CA LYS A 2 26.56 41.78 28.26
C LYS A 2 25.21 41.06 28.35
N LYS A 3 24.46 41.05 27.25
CA LYS A 3 23.20 40.30 27.12
C LYS A 3 23.58 38.90 26.65
N THR A 4 23.50 37.92 27.55
CA THR A 4 23.69 36.51 27.19
C THR A 4 22.33 35.97 26.74
N LEU A 5 22.19 35.65 25.46
CA LEU A 5 21.01 34.95 24.94
C LEU A 5 21.07 33.49 25.41
N PHE A 6 20.12 33.08 26.24
CA PHE A 6 19.92 31.66 26.56
C PHE A 6 19.07 31.07 25.44
N VAL A 7 19.69 30.31 24.54
CA VAL A 7 18.97 29.45 23.59
C VAL A 7 18.70 28.15 24.32
N THR A 8 17.49 27.99 24.82
CA THR A 8 16.99 26.71 25.34
C THR A 8 16.72 25.79 24.15
N SER A 9 17.68 24.94 23.82
CA SER A 9 17.44 23.79 22.94
C SER A 9 16.47 22.84 23.65
N LEU A 10 15.20 22.87 23.28
CA LEU A 10 14.22 21.90 23.73
C LEU A 10 14.46 20.59 22.97
N ALA A 11 15.35 19.75 23.48
CA ALA A 11 15.51 18.38 23.02
C ALA A 11 14.27 17.58 23.47
N VAL A 12 13.25 17.52 22.62
CA VAL A 12 12.13 16.60 22.81
C VAL A 12 12.67 15.18 22.59
N LEU A 13 12.96 14.49 23.69
CA LEU A 13 13.22 13.06 23.68
C LEU A 13 11.89 12.34 23.40
N VAL A 14 11.56 12.16 22.12
CA VAL A 14 10.52 11.21 21.72
C VAL A 14 11.10 9.82 21.96
N SER A 15 10.87 9.26 23.15
CA SER A 15 11.10 7.85 23.41
C SER A 15 10.12 7.03 22.55
N ALA A 16 10.55 6.72 21.33
CA ALA A 16 9.82 5.90 20.39
C ALA A 16 9.97 4.43 20.78
N CYS A 17 8.97 3.87 21.46
CA CYS A 17 8.82 2.42 21.53
C CYS A 17 8.31 1.91 20.16
N SER A 18 9.11 2.00 19.10
CA SER A 18 8.79 1.45 17.77
C SER A 18 9.57 0.16 17.46
N ASN A 19 9.86 -0.63 18.49
CA ASN A 19 10.53 -1.92 18.36
C ASN A 19 9.52 -3.06 18.53
N SER A 20 8.53 -3.14 17.66
CA SER A 20 7.92 -4.43 17.35
C SER A 20 8.89 -5.17 16.43
N ASP A 21 9.33 -6.37 16.81
CA ASP A 21 10.06 -7.24 15.88
C ASP A 21 9.14 -7.52 14.69
N TRP A 22 9.58 -7.19 13.48
CA TRP A 22 8.81 -7.41 12.26
C TRP A 22 8.38 -8.88 12.11
N ARG A 23 9.12 -9.81 12.75
CA ARG A 23 8.81 -11.25 12.78
C ARG A 23 7.54 -11.57 13.57
N THR A 24 7.27 -10.85 14.67
CA THR A 24 6.12 -11.09 15.55
C THR A 24 4.98 -10.10 15.32
N ALA A 25 5.22 -9.04 14.55
CA ALA A 25 4.21 -8.06 14.21
C ALA A 25 3.02 -8.71 13.47
N SER A 26 1.80 -8.31 13.87
CA SER A 26 0.57 -8.90 13.35
C SER A 26 0.47 -8.80 11.83
N ARG A 27 -0.02 -9.90 11.24
CA ARG A 27 -0.49 -9.99 9.86
C ARG A 27 -1.88 -10.60 9.84
N GLU A 28 -2.64 -10.49 10.92
CA GLU A 28 -4.02 -10.97 10.92
C GLU A 28 -4.88 -10.16 9.94
N PRO A 29 -5.99 -10.70 9.43
CA PRO A 29 -6.96 -9.91 8.66
C PRO A 29 -7.55 -8.78 9.49
N ALA A 30 -7.74 -7.60 8.91
CA ALA A 30 -8.42 -6.49 9.59
C ALA A 30 -9.95 -6.64 9.63
N GLY A 31 -10.52 -7.52 8.80
CA GLY A 31 -11.96 -7.79 8.74
C GLY A 31 -12.74 -6.67 8.05
N ILE A 32 -12.08 -5.84 7.25
CA ILE A 32 -12.68 -4.73 6.50
C ILE A 32 -12.97 -5.13 5.05
N ALA A 33 -12.28 -6.13 4.50
CA ALA A 33 -12.58 -6.68 3.17
C ALA A 33 -13.87 -7.52 3.21
N PRO A 34 -14.75 -7.42 2.18
CA PRO A 34 -15.88 -8.34 2.04
C PRO A 34 -15.41 -9.81 1.99
N ASP A 35 -16.15 -10.72 2.64
CA ASP A 35 -15.85 -12.15 2.56
C ASP A 35 -16.06 -12.63 1.10
N PRO A 36 -15.00 -13.13 0.42
CA PRO A 36 -15.10 -13.50 -0.98
C PRO A 36 -15.99 -14.72 -1.22
N GLN A 37 -16.30 -15.52 -0.19
CA GLN A 37 -17.24 -16.64 -0.30
C GLN A 37 -18.71 -16.19 -0.23
N GLN A 38 -18.97 -15.03 0.39
CA GLN A 38 -20.34 -14.51 0.58
C GLN A 38 -20.68 -13.46 -0.47
N GLU A 39 -19.77 -12.54 -0.73
CA GLU A 39 -19.92 -11.52 -1.77
C GLU A 39 -19.76 -12.16 -3.14
N GLN A 40 -20.71 -11.99 -4.06
CA GLN A 40 -20.60 -12.57 -5.41
C GLN A 40 -20.15 -11.55 -6.44
N GLU A 41 -20.27 -10.26 -6.11
CA GLU A 41 -19.86 -9.18 -7.00
C GLU A 41 -18.35 -9.12 -7.17
N ALA A 42 -17.91 -8.56 -8.29
CA ALA A 42 -16.54 -8.13 -8.48
C ALA A 42 -16.20 -6.98 -7.52
N ILE A 43 -14.93 -6.91 -7.10
CA ILE A 43 -14.46 -5.94 -6.10
C ILE A 43 -13.06 -5.46 -6.48
N ILE A 44 -12.83 -4.15 -6.33
CA ILE A 44 -11.51 -3.53 -6.39
C ILE A 44 -11.33 -2.75 -5.09
N GLU A 45 -10.27 -3.06 -4.34
CA GLU A 45 -9.91 -2.32 -3.12
C GLU A 45 -8.46 -1.87 -3.18
N PHE A 46 -8.23 -0.61 -2.81
CA PHE A 46 -6.91 -0.05 -2.59
C PHE A 46 -6.75 0.17 -1.10
N TYR A 47 -5.65 -0.32 -0.54
CA TYR A 47 -5.37 -0.19 0.88
C TYR A 47 -4.13 0.64 1.14
N GLY A 48 -4.09 1.25 2.31
CA GLY A 48 -2.92 1.90 2.88
C GLY A 48 -2.81 1.59 4.36
N ALA A 49 -1.59 1.39 4.86
CA ALA A 49 -1.30 1.24 6.28
C ALA A 49 0.04 1.91 6.61
N ASP A 50 0.23 2.39 7.84
CA ASP A 50 1.49 3.00 8.27
C ASP A 50 2.68 2.09 7.93
N ALA A 51 3.72 2.66 7.31
CA ALA A 51 4.92 1.91 6.99
C ALA A 51 5.58 1.38 8.27
N PHE A 52 6.30 0.26 8.14
CA PHE A 52 6.89 -0.39 9.30
C PHE A 52 7.94 0.49 10.01
N SER A 53 7.95 0.42 11.34
CA SER A 53 8.89 1.13 12.23
C SER A 53 8.72 2.66 12.17
N TRP A 54 9.78 3.41 12.46
CA TRP A 54 9.79 4.89 12.48
C TRP A 54 9.30 5.54 11.18
N ARG A 55 9.31 4.79 10.07
CA ARG A 55 8.85 5.26 8.76
C ARG A 55 7.34 5.49 8.73
N GLY A 56 6.57 4.76 9.53
CA GLY A 56 5.12 4.89 9.63
C GLY A 56 4.64 6.25 10.12
N TRP A 57 5.52 7.03 10.76
CA TRP A 57 5.20 8.40 11.15
C TRP A 57 5.07 9.36 9.97
N PHE A 58 5.60 9.00 8.80
CA PHE A 58 5.68 9.90 7.65
C PHE A 58 5.17 9.28 6.36
N ALA A 59 5.14 7.95 6.26
CA ALA A 59 4.78 7.26 5.03
C ALA A 59 3.90 6.04 5.31
N ILE A 60 2.99 5.77 4.37
CA ILE A 60 2.22 4.52 4.32
C ILE A 60 2.82 3.54 3.31
N HIS A 61 2.48 2.27 3.45
CA HIS A 61 2.60 1.24 2.42
C HIS A 61 1.23 0.99 1.80
N THR A 62 1.16 1.00 0.47
CA THR A 62 -0.09 0.78 -0.27
C THR A 62 -0.05 -0.45 -1.16
N TRP A 63 -1.21 -1.08 -1.35
CA TRP A 63 -1.40 -2.23 -2.23
C TRP A 63 -2.82 -2.27 -2.80
N ILE A 64 -3.03 -3.13 -3.78
CA ILE A 64 -4.30 -3.28 -4.49
C ILE A 64 -4.77 -4.73 -4.37
N ALA A 65 -6.07 -4.92 -4.18
CA ALA A 65 -6.72 -6.21 -4.26
C ALA A 65 -7.86 -6.16 -5.29
N THR A 66 -7.91 -7.14 -6.18
CA THR A 66 -9.02 -7.33 -7.12
C THR A 66 -9.68 -8.67 -6.88
N LYS A 67 -10.99 -8.73 -7.07
CA LYS A 67 -11.78 -9.95 -7.02
C LYS A 67 -12.73 -9.96 -8.20
N GLU A 68 -12.65 -10.98 -9.03
CA GLU A 68 -13.63 -11.18 -10.11
C GLU A 68 -14.98 -11.66 -9.56
N THR A 69 -16.04 -11.50 -10.34
CA THR A 69 -17.37 -12.01 -10.01
C THR A 69 -17.32 -13.51 -9.72
N GLY A 70 -17.87 -13.92 -8.58
CA GLY A 70 -17.89 -15.32 -8.13
C GLY A 70 -16.54 -15.91 -7.72
N ALA A 71 -15.44 -15.14 -7.72
CA ALA A 71 -14.14 -15.63 -7.29
C ALA A 71 -14.09 -15.81 -5.77
N SER A 72 -13.51 -16.93 -5.33
CA SER A 72 -13.39 -17.31 -3.91
C SER A 72 -12.20 -16.66 -3.19
N GLN A 73 -11.35 -15.95 -3.91
CA GLN A 73 -10.17 -15.25 -3.38
C GLN A 73 -9.94 -13.94 -4.13
N TYR A 74 -9.33 -12.99 -3.44
CA TYR A 74 -8.76 -11.79 -4.03
C TYR A 74 -7.39 -12.11 -4.62
N LYS A 75 -7.05 -11.43 -5.71
CA LYS A 75 -5.72 -11.30 -6.24
C LYS A 75 -5.12 -9.99 -5.73
N VAL A 76 -4.06 -10.09 -4.95
CA VAL A 76 -3.36 -8.93 -4.39
C VAL A 76 -2.12 -8.64 -5.23
N HIS A 77 -1.89 -7.35 -5.48
CA HIS A 77 -0.70 -6.82 -6.13
C HIS A 77 -0.02 -5.81 -5.22
N GLU A 78 1.27 -6.00 -4.94
CA GLU A 78 2.03 -5.07 -4.13
C GLU A 78 3.52 -5.03 -4.51
N VAL A 79 4.17 -3.91 -4.19
CA VAL A 79 5.59 -3.67 -4.45
C VAL A 79 6.35 -3.62 -3.12
N THR A 80 7.42 -4.40 -2.98
CA THR A 80 8.21 -4.45 -1.73
C THR A 80 9.72 -4.53 -2.01
N GLY A 81 10.51 -3.75 -1.26
CA GLY A 81 11.96 -3.66 -1.47
C GLY A 81 12.75 -4.89 -1.04
N TRP A 82 12.36 -5.56 0.05
CA TRP A 82 13.08 -6.75 0.54
C TRP A 82 13.07 -7.93 -0.43
N ARG A 83 12.20 -7.93 -1.44
CA ARG A 83 12.21 -8.93 -2.51
C ARG A 83 13.37 -8.70 -3.47
N VAL A 84 13.63 -7.43 -3.81
CA VAL A 84 14.75 -7.01 -4.65
C VAL A 84 16.08 -7.38 -3.97
N GLU A 85 16.19 -7.16 -2.66
CA GLU A 85 17.35 -7.59 -1.86
C GLU A 85 17.62 -9.10 -1.93
N ARG A 86 16.61 -9.91 -2.27
CA ARG A 86 16.70 -11.36 -2.47
C ARG A 86 16.77 -11.77 -3.95
N GLY A 87 17.03 -10.84 -4.86
CA GLY A 87 17.09 -11.10 -6.30
C GLY A 87 15.74 -11.43 -6.95
N GLN A 88 14.63 -11.03 -6.32
CA GLN A 88 13.26 -11.23 -6.82
C GLN A 88 12.65 -9.91 -7.32
N PRO A 89 11.65 -9.95 -8.22
CA PRO A 89 10.90 -8.76 -8.61
C PRO A 89 10.27 -8.05 -7.40
N ALA A 90 10.31 -6.72 -7.44
CA ALA A 90 9.72 -5.84 -6.44
C ALA A 90 8.19 -5.98 -6.42
N LEU A 91 7.58 -5.92 -7.60
CA LEU A 91 6.16 -6.23 -7.81
C LEU A 91 5.95 -7.74 -7.70
N TYR A 92 5.01 -8.14 -6.85
CA TYR A 92 4.56 -9.52 -6.79
C TYR A 92 3.07 -9.60 -6.61
N SER A 93 2.52 -10.78 -6.89
CA SER A 93 1.08 -11.02 -6.86
C SER A 93 0.79 -12.37 -6.24
N TYR A 94 -0.30 -12.45 -5.47
CA TYR A 94 -0.70 -13.66 -4.78
C TYR A 94 -2.21 -13.66 -4.53
N ASN A 95 -2.79 -14.85 -4.37
CA ASN A 95 -4.20 -15.01 -4.07
C ASN A 95 -4.41 -15.21 -2.56
N THR A 96 -5.46 -14.60 -2.02
CA THR A 96 -5.81 -14.71 -0.60
C THR A 96 -7.30 -14.46 -0.39
N ALA A 97 -7.88 -15.07 0.64
CA ALA A 97 -9.23 -14.71 1.09
C ALA A 97 -9.25 -13.40 1.90
N THR A 98 -8.08 -12.97 2.39
CA THR A 98 -7.91 -11.85 3.33
C THR A 98 -6.90 -10.85 2.76
N PRO A 99 -7.35 -9.91 1.91
CA PRO A 99 -6.47 -8.92 1.26
C PRO A 99 -6.11 -7.74 2.19
N ASP A 100 -6.79 -7.60 3.31
CA ASP A 100 -6.75 -6.48 4.25
C ASP A 100 -5.94 -6.79 5.51
N ARG A 101 -4.85 -7.55 5.36
CA ARG A 101 -4.02 -7.95 6.51
C ARG A 101 -3.31 -6.74 7.11
N TYR A 102 -3.09 -6.79 8.42
CA TYR A 102 -2.24 -5.81 9.10
C TYR A 102 -0.86 -5.75 8.43
N TRP A 103 -0.40 -4.54 8.14
CA TRP A 103 0.94 -4.30 7.63
C TRP A 103 1.92 -4.19 8.79
N PHE A 104 2.49 -5.34 9.19
CA PHE A 104 3.43 -5.42 10.31
C PHE A 104 2.90 -4.72 11.57
N GLY A 105 1.65 -5.02 11.95
CA GLY A 105 0.99 -4.45 13.12
C GLY A 105 0.25 -3.14 12.89
N ALA A 106 0.40 -2.49 11.73
CA ALA A 106 -0.44 -1.36 11.34
C ALA A 106 -1.75 -1.85 10.69
N LYS A 107 -2.90 -1.37 11.18
CA LYS A 107 -4.19 -1.70 10.60
C LYS A 107 -4.36 -0.94 9.27
N PRO A 108 -4.73 -1.61 8.16
CA PRO A 108 -5.02 -0.91 6.92
C PRO A 108 -6.32 -0.13 6.95
N GLU A 109 -6.36 0.88 6.10
CA GLU A 109 -7.55 1.63 5.69
C GLU A 109 -7.79 1.44 4.20
N LYS A 110 -9.04 1.58 3.76
CA LYS A 110 -9.39 1.59 2.34
C LYS A 110 -9.24 3.00 1.78
N ILE A 111 -8.36 3.15 0.81
CA ILE A 111 -8.20 4.38 0.02
C ILE A 111 -9.32 4.47 -1.03
N LEU A 112 -9.64 3.35 -1.67
CA LEU A 112 -10.70 3.23 -2.67
C LEU A 112 -11.36 1.86 -2.56
N SER A 113 -12.68 1.80 -2.77
CA SER A 113 -13.45 0.55 -2.88
C SER A 113 -14.50 0.70 -3.97
N ILE A 114 -14.46 -0.18 -4.96
CA ILE A 114 -15.42 -0.26 -6.06
C ILE A 114 -15.96 -1.68 -6.12
N LYS A 115 -17.27 -1.83 -6.30
CA LYS A 115 -17.97 -3.11 -6.36
C LYS A 115 -18.87 -3.23 -7.59
N GLY A 116 -19.38 -4.43 -7.83
CA GLY A 116 -20.41 -4.71 -8.81
C GLY A 116 -19.90 -4.64 -10.24
N GLU A 117 -20.81 -4.33 -11.17
CA GLU A 117 -20.52 -4.27 -12.61
C GLU A 117 -19.36 -3.33 -12.94
N ARG A 118 -19.30 -2.16 -12.28
CA ARG A 118 -18.19 -1.22 -12.45
C ARG A 118 -16.84 -1.83 -12.09
N ALA A 119 -16.76 -2.64 -11.03
CA ALA A 119 -15.52 -3.34 -10.69
C ALA A 119 -15.18 -4.38 -11.77
N ALA A 120 -16.15 -5.16 -12.22
CA ALA A 120 -15.96 -6.16 -13.26
C ALA A 120 -15.43 -5.56 -14.57
N GLU A 121 -15.90 -4.37 -14.95
CA GLU A 121 -15.43 -3.64 -16.14
C GLU A 121 -13.99 -3.13 -16.00
N LEU A 122 -13.57 -2.75 -14.79
CA LEU A 122 -12.27 -2.10 -14.55
C LEU A 122 -11.15 -3.10 -14.24
N ILE A 123 -11.46 -4.29 -13.71
CA ILE A 123 -10.45 -5.31 -13.38
C ILE A 123 -9.56 -5.68 -14.58
N PRO A 124 -10.07 -5.93 -15.80
CA PRO A 124 -9.21 -6.22 -16.95
C PRO A 124 -8.23 -5.09 -17.29
N LYS A 125 -8.64 -3.82 -17.11
CA LYS A 125 -7.77 -2.66 -17.31
C LYS A 125 -6.67 -2.59 -16.25
N ILE A 126 -7.02 -2.88 -14.99
CA ILE A 126 -6.05 -3.01 -13.90
C ILE A 126 -5.03 -4.09 -14.25
N ASP A 127 -5.47 -5.29 -14.63
CA ASP A 127 -4.58 -6.41 -14.97
C ASP A 127 -3.61 -6.05 -16.10
N GLN A 128 -4.06 -5.32 -17.11
CA GLN A 128 -3.20 -4.79 -18.17
C GLN A 128 -2.17 -3.77 -17.64
N ALA A 129 -2.60 -2.86 -16.76
CA ALA A 129 -1.73 -1.86 -16.13
C ALA A 129 -0.68 -2.51 -15.20
N VAL A 130 -1.03 -3.61 -14.51
CA VAL A 130 -0.09 -4.42 -13.71
C VAL A 130 0.96 -5.05 -14.62
N GLN A 131 0.55 -5.67 -15.73
CA GLN A 131 1.48 -6.34 -16.66
C GLN A 131 2.47 -5.37 -17.31
N SER A 132 2.03 -4.14 -17.56
CA SER A 132 2.83 -3.07 -18.17
C SER A 132 3.60 -2.22 -17.17
N TYR A 133 3.56 -2.52 -15.86
CA TYR A 133 4.27 -1.75 -14.84
C TYR A 133 5.79 -1.71 -15.11
N PRO A 134 6.38 -0.54 -15.39
CA PRO A 134 7.76 -0.46 -15.89
C PRO A 134 8.79 -0.78 -14.82
N TRP A 135 8.50 -0.50 -13.55
CA TRP A 135 9.44 -0.64 -12.43
C TRP A 135 9.26 -1.94 -11.63
N LYS A 136 8.77 -3.01 -12.27
CA LYS A 136 8.48 -4.30 -11.58
C LYS A 136 9.67 -4.94 -10.87
N ASN A 137 10.89 -4.58 -11.24
CA ASN A 137 12.14 -5.10 -10.66
C ASN A 137 12.91 -4.07 -9.82
N GLU A 138 12.39 -2.86 -9.67
CA GLU A 138 13.09 -1.74 -9.03
C GLU A 138 12.39 -1.32 -7.75
N TYR A 139 13.19 -0.89 -6.77
CA TYR A 139 12.66 -0.31 -5.54
C TYR A 139 13.66 0.71 -4.97
N SER A 140 13.17 1.92 -4.69
CA SER A 140 13.89 2.94 -3.94
C SER A 140 12.93 3.66 -3.01
N VAL A 141 13.27 3.77 -1.72
CA VAL A 141 12.38 4.33 -0.69
C VAL A 141 11.92 5.75 -1.05
N PHE A 142 12.84 6.59 -1.53
CA PHE A 142 12.57 7.95 -2.00
C PHE A 142 13.67 8.37 -3.00
N PRO A 143 13.35 9.03 -4.12
CA PRO A 143 12.01 9.53 -4.52
C PRO A 143 11.06 8.46 -5.08
N GLY A 144 11.53 7.23 -5.30
CA GLY A 144 10.79 6.16 -5.97
C GLY A 144 11.68 5.47 -7.01
N PRO A 145 11.18 4.41 -7.67
CA PRO A 145 9.84 3.83 -7.54
C PRO A 145 9.71 3.02 -6.24
N ASN A 146 8.57 3.12 -5.54
CA ASN A 146 8.30 2.40 -4.30
C ASN A 146 6.87 1.80 -4.27
N SER A 147 6.41 1.38 -3.09
CA SER A 147 5.07 0.80 -2.93
C SER A 147 3.92 1.76 -3.21
N ASN A 148 4.14 3.08 -3.10
CA ASN A 148 3.15 4.11 -3.41
C ASN A 148 3.14 4.49 -4.89
N THR A 149 4.27 4.32 -5.58
CA THR A 149 4.37 4.52 -7.04
C THR A 149 3.46 3.55 -7.80
N PHE A 150 3.32 2.31 -7.33
CA PHE A 150 2.55 1.29 -8.04
C PHE A 150 1.04 1.60 -8.08
N PRO A 151 0.34 1.87 -6.96
CA PRO A 151 -1.07 2.27 -7.03
C PRO A 151 -1.31 3.58 -7.77
N ALA A 152 -0.39 4.55 -7.66
CA ALA A 152 -0.46 5.78 -8.45
C ALA A 152 -0.37 5.50 -9.96
N TRP A 153 0.54 4.61 -10.39
CA TRP A 153 0.62 4.14 -11.77
C TRP A 153 -0.70 3.51 -12.24
N ILE A 154 -1.31 2.65 -11.42
CA ILE A 154 -2.61 2.03 -11.76
C ILE A 154 -3.71 3.09 -11.91
N GLY A 155 -3.79 4.06 -10.99
CA GLY A 155 -4.73 5.18 -11.10
C GLY A 155 -4.54 6.01 -12.36
N LYS A 156 -3.29 6.20 -12.80
CA LYS A 156 -2.95 6.92 -14.04
C LYS A 156 -3.32 6.14 -15.30
N GLN A 157 -3.11 4.82 -15.30
CA GLN A 157 -3.44 3.96 -16.44
C GLN A 157 -4.94 3.66 -16.55
N VAL A 158 -5.66 3.71 -15.43
CA VAL A 158 -7.11 3.45 -15.35
C VAL A 158 -7.81 4.64 -14.67
N PRO A 159 -7.90 5.80 -15.34
CA PRO A 159 -8.43 7.03 -14.75
C PRO A 159 -9.89 6.91 -14.28
N GLU A 160 -10.65 5.96 -14.82
CA GLU A 160 -12.04 5.67 -14.41
C GLU A 160 -12.16 5.12 -12.98
N LEU A 161 -11.04 4.74 -12.35
CA LEU A 161 -10.99 4.41 -10.93
C LEU A 161 -11.29 5.64 -10.05
N GLY A 162 -10.91 6.84 -10.49
CA GLY A 162 -10.98 8.04 -9.66
C GLY A 162 -10.13 7.93 -8.39
N LEU A 163 -8.99 7.22 -8.47
CA LEU A 163 -8.08 7.03 -7.34
C LEU A 163 -7.44 8.35 -6.95
N ASP A 164 -7.61 8.74 -5.69
CA ASP A 164 -6.91 9.86 -5.06
C ASP A 164 -5.96 9.31 -3.98
N MET A 165 -4.66 9.44 -4.21
CA MET A 165 -3.65 8.91 -3.28
C MET A 165 -3.46 9.89 -2.12
N PRO A 166 -3.47 9.43 -0.86
CA PRO A 166 -3.31 10.31 0.28
C PRO A 166 -1.93 10.98 0.26
N PHE A 167 -1.81 12.18 0.84
CA PHE A 167 -0.54 12.91 0.92
C PHE A 167 0.58 12.12 1.63
N SER A 168 0.22 11.22 2.55
CA SER A 168 1.14 10.31 3.22
C SER A 168 1.70 9.19 2.33
N ALA A 169 1.18 9.00 1.12
CA ALA A 169 1.69 8.05 0.12
C ALA A 169 2.94 8.61 -0.59
N ILE A 170 3.97 8.94 0.18
CA ILE A 170 5.22 9.53 -0.32
C ILE A 170 5.84 8.63 -1.41
N GLY A 171 6.12 9.21 -2.58
CA GLY A 171 6.65 8.52 -3.77
C GLY A 171 5.58 8.14 -4.82
N SER A 172 4.30 8.41 -4.56
CA SER A 172 3.22 8.27 -5.56
C SER A 172 3.48 9.08 -6.84
N GLY A 173 4.00 10.31 -6.70
CA GLY A 173 4.33 11.19 -7.83
C GLY A 173 5.51 10.76 -8.70
N TYR A 174 6.20 9.64 -8.39
CA TYR A 174 7.23 9.10 -9.28
C TYR A 174 6.64 8.61 -10.63
N ALA A 175 5.35 8.27 -10.63
CA ALA A 175 4.65 7.82 -11.83
C ALA A 175 4.21 8.95 -12.77
N ASP A 176 4.49 10.22 -12.45
CA ASP A 176 4.09 11.41 -13.22
C ASP A 176 4.93 11.65 -14.48
#